data_AF-A0A2L0QVG5-F1
#
_entry.id   AF-A0A2L0QVG5-F1
#
_cell.length_a   1.000
_cell.length_b   1.000
_cell.length_c   1.000
_cell.angle_alpha   90.00
_cell.angle_beta   90.00
_cell.angle_gamma   90.00
#
_symmetry.space_group_name_H-M   'P 1'
#
loop_
_entity.id
_entity.type
_entity.pdbx_description
1 polymer ?
#
loop_
_entity_poly.entity_id
_entity_poly.type
_entity_poly.pdbx_seq_one_letter_code
_entity_poly.pdbx_strand_id
1 'polypeptide(L)'
;MIPYKQAQDLEDAADDIGVSYVGCAAAGIAGKLQQSLPIGPSAPPAYDSLFEQLVSFSPQRWSPASPKDLALPDGLYREQVHGRWRYTLRREGSWYAAELSHGIFAELARRGRTVIHWQPDYPDCSRAGTLVLDQGVPLPALHSRVLVLCSGFIPRFDSSAEAALYDNVPREIAERVASSLGQTLQISN
;
A
#
# COMPACT_ATOMS: atom_id res chain seq x y z
N MET A 1 -15.94 6.97 38.05
CA MET A 1 -15.00 6.47 37.03
C MET A 1 -14.75 5.01 37.35
N ILE A 2 -15.32 4.09 36.56
CA ILE A 2 -15.20 2.65 36.83
C ILE A 2 -13.87 2.20 36.22
N PRO A 3 -12.90 1.71 37.00
CA PRO A 3 -11.67 1.16 36.45
C PRO A 3 -11.98 -0.21 35.86
N TYR A 4 -11.86 -0.35 34.53
CA TYR A 4 -11.84 -1.65 33.85
C TYR A 4 -10.59 -2.41 34.29
N LYS A 5 -10.74 -3.65 34.76
CA LYS A 5 -9.65 -4.44 35.34
C LYS A 5 -9.13 -5.50 34.38
N GLN A 6 -9.95 -5.92 33.42
CA GLN A 6 -9.64 -6.95 32.44
C GLN A 6 -10.09 -6.53 31.05
N ALA A 7 -9.48 -7.12 30.01
CA ALA A 7 -9.86 -6.84 28.62
C ALA A 7 -11.33 -7.20 28.34
N GLN A 8 -11.84 -8.24 29.00
CA GLN A 8 -13.25 -8.64 28.93
C GLN A 8 -14.20 -7.50 29.34
N ASP A 9 -13.84 -6.72 30.36
CA ASP A 9 -14.69 -5.60 30.81
C ASP A 9 -14.83 -4.50 29.73
N LEU A 10 -13.85 -4.41 28.81
CA LEU A 10 -13.87 -3.48 27.68
C LEU A 10 -14.61 -4.06 26.47
N GLU A 11 -14.56 -5.38 26.27
CA GLU A 11 -15.34 -6.10 25.25
C GLU A 11 -16.83 -6.00 25.54
N ASP A 12 -17.23 -6.33 26.77
CA ASP A 12 -18.63 -6.31 27.20
C ASP A 12 -19.22 -4.88 27.10
N ALA A 13 -18.45 -3.87 27.52
CA ALA A 13 -18.86 -2.48 27.41
C ALA A 13 -18.95 -1.96 25.95
N ALA A 14 -18.16 -2.54 25.03
CA ALA A 14 -18.21 -2.18 23.62
C ALA A 14 -19.48 -2.76 22.97
N ASP A 15 -19.80 -4.02 23.28
CA ASP A 15 -21.01 -4.69 22.83
C ASP A 15 -22.28 -3.95 23.32
N ASP A 16 -22.28 -3.47 24.57
CA ASP A 16 -23.38 -2.68 25.15
C ASP A 16 -23.71 -1.39 24.37
N ILE A 17 -22.72 -0.80 23.70
CA ILE A 17 -22.90 0.41 22.88
C ILE A 17 -22.90 0.12 21.37
N GLY A 18 -22.92 -1.17 20.98
CA GLY A 18 -22.98 -1.62 19.59
C GLY A 18 -21.72 -1.32 18.78
N VAL A 19 -20.55 -1.24 19.43
CA VAL A 19 -19.25 -1.08 18.77
C VAL A 19 -18.37 -2.29 19.07
N SER A 20 -17.45 -2.66 18.18
CA SER A 20 -16.53 -3.77 18.44
C SER A 20 -15.29 -3.28 19.20
N TYR A 21 -14.97 -3.92 20.32
CA TYR A 21 -13.67 -3.73 20.97
C TYR A 21 -12.56 -4.29 20.07
N VAL A 22 -11.51 -3.49 19.87
CA VAL A 22 -10.32 -3.90 19.14
C VAL A 22 -9.12 -3.64 20.05
N GLY A 23 -8.61 -4.69 20.69
CA GLY A 23 -7.46 -4.59 21.61
C GLY A 23 -6.17 -4.04 20.96
N CYS A 24 -6.09 -4.02 19.62
CA CYS A 24 -5.02 -3.38 18.86
C CYS A 24 -5.56 -2.69 17.60
N ALA A 25 -5.56 -1.35 17.57
CA ALA A 25 -6.06 -0.55 16.45
C ALA A 25 -5.40 -0.92 15.10
N ALA A 26 -4.08 -1.21 15.12
CA ALA A 26 -3.36 -1.64 13.93
C ALA A 26 -3.93 -2.96 13.36
N ALA A 27 -4.22 -3.93 14.22
CA ALA A 27 -4.83 -5.21 13.81
C ALA A 27 -6.24 -5.02 13.23
N GLY A 28 -7.05 -4.14 13.83
CA GLY A 28 -8.39 -3.81 13.32
C GLY A 28 -8.38 -3.17 11.93
N ILE A 29 -7.44 -2.26 11.68
CA ILE A 29 -7.28 -1.64 10.35
C ILE A 29 -6.67 -2.64 9.37
N ALA A 30 -5.65 -3.40 9.78
CA ALA A 30 -5.04 -4.46 8.97
C ALA A 30 -6.06 -5.49 8.49
N GLY A 31 -7.04 -5.84 9.34
CA GLY A 31 -8.14 -6.73 9.00
C GLY A 31 -9.11 -6.17 7.94
N LYS A 32 -9.10 -4.86 7.70
CA LYS A 32 -9.93 -4.17 6.69
C LYS A 32 -9.16 -3.81 5.43
N LEU A 33 -7.86 -4.09 5.36
CA LEU A 33 -7.09 -3.84 4.14
C LEU A 33 -7.62 -4.75 3.04
N GLN A 34 -8.16 -4.13 2.00
CA GLN A 34 -8.60 -4.82 0.80
C GLN A 34 -7.42 -4.97 -0.15
N GLN A 35 -7.48 -6.00 -1.00
CA GLN A 35 -6.52 -6.13 -2.08
C GLN A 35 -6.57 -4.87 -2.95
N SER A 36 -5.40 -4.35 -3.34
CA SER A 36 -5.20 -3.16 -4.17
C SER A 36 -5.75 -3.43 -5.57
N LEU A 37 -7.06 -3.35 -5.69
CA LEU A 37 -7.81 -3.45 -6.93
C LEU A 37 -7.97 -2.05 -7.53
N PRO A 38 -8.15 -1.95 -8.85
CA PRO A 38 -8.52 -0.69 -9.45
C PRO A 38 -9.82 -0.16 -8.83
N ILE A 39 -9.90 1.16 -8.60
CA ILE A 39 -11.01 1.80 -7.85
C ILE A 39 -12.34 1.58 -8.59
N GLY A 40 -12.29 1.53 -9.92
CA GLY A 40 -13.42 1.22 -10.77
C GLY A 40 -13.12 1.54 -12.24
N PRO A 41 -14.01 1.16 -13.16
CA PRO A 41 -13.91 1.54 -14.56
C PRO A 41 -13.79 3.05 -14.73
N SER A 42 -12.99 3.47 -15.71
CA SER A 42 -12.79 4.87 -16.08
C SER A 42 -13.00 5.05 -17.56
N ALA A 43 -13.41 6.25 -17.96
CA ALA A 43 -13.27 6.67 -19.36
C ALA A 43 -11.79 6.64 -19.77
N PRO A 44 -11.50 6.45 -21.07
CA PRO A 44 -10.17 6.64 -21.63
C PRO A 44 -9.66 8.07 -21.39
N PRO A 45 -8.33 8.27 -21.43
CA PRO A 45 -7.74 9.60 -21.32
C PRO A 45 -8.17 10.50 -22.48
N ALA A 46 -8.22 11.82 -22.22
CA ALA A 46 -8.59 12.79 -23.24
C ALA A 46 -7.52 12.87 -24.34
N TYR A 47 -7.95 12.97 -25.60
CA TYR A 47 -7.05 12.88 -26.77
C TYR A 47 -6.01 13.99 -26.88
N ASP A 48 -6.27 15.13 -26.27
CA ASP A 48 -5.45 16.34 -26.25
C ASP A 48 -4.79 16.60 -24.89
N SER A 49 -4.94 15.68 -23.93
CA SER A 49 -4.30 15.78 -22.63
C SER A 49 -2.80 15.46 -22.69
N LEU A 50 -2.03 16.07 -21.79
CA LEU A 50 -0.67 15.63 -21.53
C LEU A 50 -0.75 14.27 -20.82
N PHE A 51 -0.32 13.23 -21.55
CA PHE A 51 -0.52 11.83 -21.19
C PHE A 51 0.81 11.08 -21.15
N GLU A 52 1.06 10.37 -20.05
CA GLU A 52 2.34 9.72 -19.81
C GLU A 52 2.17 8.34 -19.18
N GLN A 53 3.08 7.43 -19.49
CA GLN A 53 3.17 6.09 -18.92
C GLN A 53 4.29 5.99 -17.89
N LEU A 54 4.03 5.29 -16.78
CA LEU A 54 5.07 4.93 -15.81
C LEU A 54 6.01 3.87 -16.40
N VAL A 55 7.28 4.23 -16.57
CA VAL A 55 8.34 3.33 -17.10
C VAL A 55 9.31 2.85 -16.01
N SER A 56 9.43 3.57 -14.90
CA SER A 56 10.29 3.22 -13.75
C SER A 56 9.57 3.54 -12.45
N PHE A 57 9.74 2.70 -11.42
CA PHE A 57 9.11 2.88 -10.09
C PHE A 57 9.98 3.70 -9.13
N SER A 58 11.31 3.56 -9.24
CA SER A 58 12.26 4.23 -8.37
C SER A 58 13.58 4.57 -9.06
N PRO A 59 13.92 5.86 -9.19
CA PRO A 59 12.96 6.96 -9.07
C PRO A 59 11.81 6.77 -10.08
N GLN A 60 10.66 7.36 -9.77
CA GLN A 60 9.52 7.33 -10.68
C GLN A 60 9.88 8.06 -11.98
N ARG A 61 9.80 7.36 -13.11
CA ARG A 61 10.00 7.98 -14.43
C ARG A 61 8.77 7.76 -15.29
N TRP A 62 8.36 8.83 -15.94
CA TRP A 62 7.19 8.91 -16.80
C TRP A 62 7.66 9.22 -18.21
N SER A 63 7.12 8.51 -19.19
CA SER A 63 7.40 8.73 -20.62
C SER A 63 6.13 9.24 -21.30
N PRO A 64 6.23 10.20 -22.22
CA PRO A 64 5.11 10.59 -23.06
C PRO A 64 4.47 9.37 -23.74
N ALA A 65 3.15 9.35 -23.78
CA ALA A 65 2.33 8.34 -24.43
C ALA A 65 1.22 9.03 -25.24
N SER A 66 0.65 8.32 -26.22
CA SER A 66 -0.45 8.86 -27.03
C SER A 66 -1.75 8.14 -26.71
N PRO A 67 -2.80 8.83 -26.21
CA PRO A 67 -4.14 8.25 -26.04
C PRO A 67 -4.74 7.63 -27.32
N LYS A 68 -4.24 8.05 -28.50
CA LYS A 68 -4.68 7.58 -29.82
C LYS A 68 -3.99 6.29 -30.25
N ASP A 69 -2.93 5.88 -29.56
CA ASP A 69 -2.21 4.67 -29.91
C ASP A 69 -3.03 3.42 -29.50
N LEU A 70 -3.57 2.73 -30.51
CA LEU A 70 -4.36 1.51 -30.32
C LEU A 70 -3.52 0.36 -29.74
N ALA A 71 -2.19 0.42 -29.90
CA ALA A 71 -1.25 -0.57 -29.39
C ALA A 71 -0.65 -0.17 -28.02
N LEU A 72 -1.26 0.79 -27.32
CA LEU A 72 -0.88 1.14 -25.95
C LEU A 72 -0.76 -0.13 -25.08
N PRO A 73 0.37 -0.34 -24.39
CA PRO A 73 0.53 -1.51 -23.53
C PRO A 73 -0.28 -1.37 -22.24
N ASP A 74 -0.38 -2.45 -21.47
CA ASP A 74 -0.90 -2.36 -20.10
C ASP A 74 0.11 -1.68 -19.18
N GLY A 75 -0.41 -0.83 -18.29
CA GLY A 75 0.45 0.01 -17.46
C GLY A 75 -0.32 0.96 -16.55
N LEU A 76 0.45 1.66 -15.72
CA LEU A 76 -0.01 2.84 -15.01
C LEU A 76 0.29 4.08 -15.86
N TYR A 77 -0.72 4.93 -15.99
CA TYR A 77 -0.67 6.16 -16.74
C TYR A 77 -1.07 7.34 -15.88
N ARG A 78 -0.66 8.53 -16.28
CA ARG A 78 -1.15 9.79 -15.75
C ARG A 78 -1.56 10.74 -16.87
N GLU A 79 -2.66 11.44 -16.67
CA GLU A 79 -3.11 12.55 -17.52
C GLU A 79 -3.24 13.83 -16.69
N GLN A 80 -2.95 14.98 -17.31
CA GLN A 80 -3.20 16.26 -16.67
C GLN A 80 -4.62 16.76 -16.98
N VAL A 81 -5.46 16.86 -15.94
CA VAL A 81 -6.84 17.35 -16.02
C VAL A 81 -6.98 18.56 -15.10
N HIS A 82 -7.35 19.72 -15.64
CA HIS A 82 -7.47 20.98 -14.89
C HIS A 82 -6.23 21.29 -14.02
N GLY A 83 -5.03 21.06 -14.56
CA GLY A 83 -3.76 21.30 -13.87
C GLY A 83 -3.37 20.25 -12.82
N ARG A 84 -4.20 19.22 -12.60
CA ARG A 84 -3.91 18.12 -11.65
C ARG A 84 -3.63 16.82 -12.39
N TRP A 85 -2.73 16.02 -11.82
CA TRP A 85 -2.49 14.66 -12.31
C TRP A 85 -3.59 13.73 -11.85
N ARG A 86 -4.19 13.04 -12.80
CA ARG A 86 -5.09 11.90 -12.57
C ARG A 86 -4.37 10.64 -13.02
N TYR A 87 -4.51 9.57 -12.24
CA TYR A 87 -3.86 8.29 -12.53
C TYR A 87 -4.88 7.25 -12.98
N THR A 88 -4.50 6.46 -13.98
CA THR A 88 -5.36 5.40 -14.54
C THR A 88 -4.53 4.17 -14.87
N LEU A 89 -5.09 3.00 -14.61
CA LEU A 89 -4.54 1.73 -15.04
C LEU A 89 -5.17 1.32 -16.37
N ARG A 90 -4.35 0.84 -17.30
CA ARG A 90 -4.80 0.12 -18.49
C ARG A 90 -4.61 -1.37 -18.29
N ARG A 91 -5.67 -2.16 -18.48
CA ARG A 91 -5.66 -3.62 -18.41
C ARG A 91 -6.48 -4.18 -19.56
N GLU A 92 -5.86 -4.98 -20.41
CA GLU A 92 -6.54 -5.69 -21.50
C GLU A 92 -7.42 -4.76 -22.35
N GLY A 93 -6.91 -3.55 -22.65
CA GLY A 93 -7.63 -2.53 -23.41
C GLY A 93 -8.66 -1.70 -22.63
N SER A 94 -8.96 -2.06 -21.38
CA SER A 94 -9.88 -1.33 -20.50
C SER A 94 -9.14 -0.36 -19.57
N TRP A 95 -9.82 0.74 -19.21
CA TRP A 95 -9.30 1.78 -18.34
C TRP A 95 -9.95 1.75 -16.97
N TYR A 96 -9.13 1.96 -15.94
CA TYR A 96 -9.58 1.96 -14.55
C TYR A 96 -8.99 3.15 -13.81
N ALA A 97 -9.78 3.78 -12.95
CA ALA A 97 -9.30 4.81 -12.05
C ALA A 97 -8.34 4.20 -11.02
N ALA A 98 -7.26 4.92 -10.72
CA ALA A 98 -6.30 4.51 -9.72
C ALA A 98 -5.78 5.71 -8.93
N GLU A 99 -5.32 5.45 -7.72
CA GLU A 99 -4.39 6.33 -7.01
C GLU A 99 -2.95 5.95 -7.39
N LEU A 100 -2.00 6.89 -7.24
CA LEU A 100 -0.61 6.65 -7.60
C LEU A 100 0.00 5.43 -6.88
N SER A 101 -0.12 5.38 -5.55
CA SER A 101 0.44 4.31 -4.72
C SER A 101 -0.18 2.95 -5.08
N HIS A 102 -1.51 2.86 -5.09
CA HIS A 102 -2.24 1.66 -5.50
C HIS A 102 -1.88 1.23 -6.94
N GLY A 103 -1.76 2.18 -7.86
CA GLY A 103 -1.35 1.93 -9.25
C GLY A 103 0.07 1.38 -9.37
N ILE A 104 1.01 1.90 -8.56
CA ILE A 104 2.39 1.39 -8.50
C ILE A 104 2.40 -0.05 -8.00
N PHE A 105 1.71 -0.36 -6.90
CA PHE A 105 1.65 -1.73 -6.38
C PHE A 105 0.96 -2.70 -7.35
N ALA A 106 -0.11 -2.27 -8.03
CA ALA A 106 -0.75 -3.06 -9.07
C ALA A 106 0.20 -3.36 -10.25
N GLU A 107 1.08 -2.43 -10.61
CA GLU A 107 2.10 -2.64 -11.64
C GLU A 107 3.28 -3.49 -11.17
N LEU A 108 3.72 -3.35 -9.91
CA LEU A 108 4.73 -4.22 -9.31
C LEU A 108 4.24 -5.67 -9.28
N ALA A 109 3.00 -5.88 -8.79
CA ALA A 109 2.36 -7.19 -8.76
C ALA A 109 2.24 -7.78 -10.18
N ARG A 110 1.76 -7.02 -11.16
CA ARG A 110 1.64 -7.46 -12.57
C ARG A 110 2.99 -7.89 -13.16
N ARG A 111 4.08 -7.22 -12.77
CA ARG A 111 5.44 -7.52 -13.23
C ARG A 111 6.16 -8.58 -12.38
N GLY A 112 5.49 -9.18 -11.40
CA GLY A 112 6.07 -10.16 -10.49
C GLY A 112 7.19 -9.59 -9.61
N ARG A 113 7.22 -8.26 -9.40
CA ARG A 113 8.22 -7.59 -8.58
C ARG A 113 7.72 -7.45 -7.15
N THR A 114 8.56 -7.84 -6.21
CA THR A 114 8.35 -7.67 -4.78
C THR A 114 9.28 -6.57 -4.27
N VAL A 115 8.75 -5.70 -3.40
CA VAL A 115 9.52 -4.61 -2.76
C VAL A 115 9.30 -4.55 -1.25
N ILE A 116 8.64 -5.55 -0.68
CA ILE A 116 8.34 -5.61 0.76
C ILE A 116 9.07 -6.80 1.37
N HIS A 117 9.90 -6.48 2.36
CA HIS A 117 10.68 -7.44 3.13
C HIS A 117 10.34 -7.30 4.61
N TRP A 118 10.46 -8.38 5.35
CA TRP A 118 10.33 -8.38 6.80
C TRP A 118 11.52 -9.10 7.40
N GLN A 119 12.15 -8.44 8.37
CA GLN A 119 13.29 -8.97 9.10
C GLN A 119 12.93 -9.07 10.58
N PRO A 120 13.12 -10.21 11.25
CA PRO A 120 12.87 -10.32 12.68
C PRO A 120 13.83 -9.39 13.45
N ASP A 121 13.34 -8.74 14.49
CA ASP A 121 14.18 -7.81 15.30
C ASP A 121 15.24 -8.57 16.10
N TYR A 122 15.00 -9.85 16.39
CA TYR A 122 15.94 -10.76 17.05
C TYR A 122 15.92 -12.13 16.36
N PRO A 123 17.06 -12.84 16.22
CA PRO A 123 17.13 -14.13 15.53
C PRO A 123 16.13 -15.18 16.05
N ASP A 124 15.88 -15.18 17.36
CA ASP A 124 15.00 -16.15 18.03
C ASP A 124 13.55 -15.64 18.23
N CYS A 125 13.24 -14.42 17.78
CA CYS A 125 11.92 -13.81 17.94
C CYS A 125 11.26 -13.55 16.58
N SER A 126 10.35 -14.45 16.17
CA SER A 126 9.60 -14.32 14.92
C SER A 126 8.28 -13.55 15.05
N ARG A 127 7.99 -12.97 16.23
CA ARG A 127 6.70 -12.32 16.51
C ARG A 127 6.64 -10.88 16.00
N ALA A 128 7.74 -10.13 16.12
CA ALA A 128 7.87 -8.75 15.72
C ALA A 128 9.20 -8.53 15.00
N GLY A 129 9.18 -7.60 14.05
CA GLY A 129 10.30 -7.35 13.18
C GLY A 129 10.18 -6.00 12.48
N THR A 130 11.18 -5.70 11.68
CA THR A 130 11.21 -4.51 10.85
C THR A 130 10.66 -4.84 9.46
N LEU A 131 9.58 -4.15 9.06
CA LEU A 131 9.12 -4.17 7.68
C LEU A 131 9.92 -3.15 6.88
N VAL A 132 10.56 -3.61 5.81
CA VAL A 132 11.34 -2.80 4.89
C VAL A 132 10.59 -2.70 3.57
N LEU A 133 10.42 -1.48 3.09
CA LEU A 133 9.86 -1.16 1.79
C LEU A 133 10.95 -0.56 0.91
N ASP A 134 11.42 -1.34 -0.06
CA ASP A 134 12.47 -0.93 -0.96
C ASP A 134 11.96 0.00 -2.08
N GLN A 135 12.91 0.61 -2.79
CA GLN A 135 12.68 1.40 -3.98
C GLN A 135 11.82 2.66 -3.73
N GLY A 136 11.74 3.19 -2.50
CA GLY A 136 11.10 4.47 -2.21
C GLY A 136 9.65 4.58 -2.74
N VAL A 137 8.98 3.44 -2.93
CA VAL A 137 7.63 3.43 -3.48
C VAL A 137 6.66 3.94 -2.42
N PRO A 138 5.72 4.83 -2.75
CA PRO A 138 4.81 5.36 -1.75
C PRO A 138 3.80 4.29 -1.34
N LEU A 139 3.77 3.93 -0.05
CA LEU A 139 2.69 3.11 0.50
C LEU A 139 1.34 3.84 0.38
N PRO A 140 0.24 3.12 0.10
CA PRO A 140 -1.07 3.70 0.30
C PRO A 140 -1.29 4.12 1.75
N ALA A 141 -2.09 5.16 1.94
CA ALA A 141 -2.19 5.84 3.23
C ALA A 141 -2.66 4.93 4.37
N LEU A 142 -3.60 4.01 4.09
CA LEU A 142 -4.07 3.06 5.10
C LEU A 142 -2.98 2.05 5.50
N HIS A 143 -2.20 1.55 4.55
CA HIS A 143 -1.08 0.64 4.84
C HIS A 143 -0.01 1.33 5.68
N SER A 144 0.39 2.55 5.31
CA SER A 144 1.36 3.33 6.10
C SER A 144 0.84 3.58 7.52
N ARG A 145 -0.45 3.92 7.70
CA ARG A 145 -1.06 4.10 9.02
C ARG A 145 -1.05 2.83 9.86
N VAL A 146 -1.36 1.67 9.27
CA VAL A 146 -1.28 0.37 9.96
C VAL A 146 0.11 0.16 10.53
N LEU A 147 1.15 0.36 9.71
CA LEU A 147 2.53 0.13 10.12
C LEU A 147 3.01 1.14 11.17
N VAL A 148 2.65 2.42 11.03
CA VAL A 148 2.95 3.45 12.04
C VAL A 148 2.27 3.15 13.38
N LEU A 149 1.05 2.60 13.36
CA LEU A 149 0.37 2.21 14.60
C LEU A 149 1.02 0.98 15.27
N CYS A 150 1.66 0.09 14.50
CA CYS A 150 2.46 -1.00 15.07
C CYS A 150 3.75 -0.48 15.72
N SER A 151 4.46 0.38 15.01
CA SER A 151 5.76 0.89 15.46
C SER A 151 5.62 1.90 16.61
N GLY A 152 4.54 2.69 16.62
CA GLY A 152 4.41 3.87 17.48
C GLY A 152 5.24 5.08 17.02
N PHE A 153 5.92 4.97 15.87
CA PHE A 153 6.85 5.97 15.34
C PHE A 153 6.62 6.21 13.85
N ILE A 154 7.05 7.38 13.37
CA ILE A 154 7.13 7.65 11.92
C ILE A 154 8.13 6.67 11.26
N PRO A 155 7.95 6.32 9.97
CA PRO A 155 8.91 5.47 9.28
C PRO A 155 10.30 6.08 9.29
N ARG A 156 11.31 5.23 9.50
CA ARG A 156 12.69 5.60 9.25
C ARG A 156 12.99 5.43 7.77
N PHE A 157 13.90 6.22 7.25
CA PHE A 157 14.41 6.07 5.90
C PHE A 157 15.88 5.70 5.99
N ASP A 158 16.35 4.86 5.08
CA ASP A 158 17.78 4.60 4.94
C ASP A 158 18.53 5.85 4.47
N SER A 159 19.86 5.77 4.43
CA SER A 159 20.72 6.93 4.11
C SER A 159 20.49 7.49 2.70
N SER A 160 19.98 6.70 1.77
CA SER A 160 19.62 7.12 0.40
C SER A 160 18.14 7.49 0.25
N ALA A 161 17.32 7.32 1.30
CA ALA A 161 15.86 7.39 1.26
C ALA A 161 15.23 6.49 0.18
N GLU A 162 15.94 5.41 -0.20
CA GLU A 162 15.47 4.40 -1.13
C GLU A 162 14.73 3.28 -0.41
N ALA A 163 14.85 3.17 0.91
CA ALA A 163 14.07 2.24 1.71
C ALA A 163 13.35 2.95 2.85
N ALA A 164 12.08 2.59 3.07
CA ALA A 164 11.30 2.98 4.25
C ALA A 164 11.22 1.79 5.21
N LEU A 165 11.56 2.03 6.48
CA LEU A 165 11.63 1.04 7.54
C LEU A 165 10.55 1.32 8.58
N TYR A 166 9.82 0.28 8.95
CA TYR A 166 8.80 0.28 9.98
C TYR A 166 9.16 -0.76 11.03
N ASP A 167 9.66 -0.30 12.18
CA ASP A 167 10.12 -1.16 13.28
C ASP A 167 8.94 -1.75 14.07
N ASN A 168 9.17 -2.85 14.80
CA ASN A 168 8.17 -3.46 15.70
C ASN A 168 6.83 -3.82 15.01
N VAL A 169 6.89 -4.26 13.75
CA VAL A 169 5.73 -4.72 13.00
C VAL A 169 5.54 -6.22 13.24
N PRO A 170 4.37 -6.65 13.78
CA PRO A 170 4.05 -8.07 13.89
C PRO A 170 4.05 -8.74 12.53
N ARG A 171 4.60 -9.96 12.44
CA ARG A 171 4.70 -10.70 11.18
C ARG A 171 3.35 -10.86 10.48
N GLU A 172 2.29 -11.18 11.22
CA GLU A 172 0.94 -11.34 10.67
C GLU A 172 0.40 -10.04 10.04
N ILE A 173 0.76 -8.88 10.61
CA ILE A 173 0.38 -7.57 10.06
C ILE A 173 1.20 -7.29 8.79
N ALA A 174 2.50 -7.60 8.80
CA ALA A 174 3.35 -7.48 7.61
C ALA A 174 2.82 -8.34 6.45
N GLU A 175 2.41 -9.58 6.72
CA GLU A 175 1.84 -10.50 5.73
C GLU A 175 0.52 -9.96 5.16
N ARG A 176 -0.37 -9.43 6.01
CA ARG A 176 -1.62 -8.80 5.56
C ARG A 176 -1.38 -7.57 4.71
N VAL A 177 -0.46 -6.70 5.12
CA VAL A 177 -0.05 -5.51 4.35
C VAL A 177 0.47 -5.92 2.98
N ALA A 178 1.43 -6.85 2.92
CA ALA A 178 2.00 -7.33 1.66
C ALA A 178 0.93 -7.95 0.74
N SER A 179 0.13 -8.88 1.28
CA SER A 179 -0.93 -9.56 0.53
C SER A 179 -1.97 -8.59 -0.04
N SER A 180 -2.40 -7.61 0.77
CA SER A 180 -3.34 -6.57 0.33
C SER A 180 -2.75 -5.67 -0.78
N LEU A 181 -1.43 -5.62 -0.93
CA LEU A 181 -0.77 -4.88 -2.02
C LEU A 181 -0.44 -5.76 -3.24
N GLY A 182 -0.86 -7.04 -3.22
CA GLY A 182 -0.48 -8.01 -4.25
C GLY A 182 1.02 -8.32 -4.24
N GLN A 183 1.66 -8.18 -3.07
CA GLN A 183 3.07 -8.47 -2.86
C GLN A 183 3.22 -9.77 -2.06
N THR A 184 4.27 -10.53 -2.35
CA THR A 184 4.67 -11.66 -1.49
C THR A 184 5.58 -11.11 -0.40
N LEU A 185 5.29 -11.40 0.87
CA LEU A 185 6.21 -10.99 1.93
C LEU A 185 7.50 -11.82 1.85
N GLN A 186 8.65 -11.16 1.66
CA GLN A 186 9.95 -11.81 1.76
C GLN A 186 10.46 -11.75 3.18
N ILE A 187 10.97 -12.87 3.69
CA ILE A 187 11.57 -12.93 5.03
C ILE A 187 13.08 -12.93 4.86
N SER A 188 13.73 -11.96 5.48
CA SER A 188 15.19 -11.86 5.55
C SER A 188 15.65 -12.35 6.92
N ASN A 189 16.77 -13.09 6.96
CA ASN A 189 17.43 -13.50 8.21
C ASN A 189 18.41 -12.42 8.67
#